data_AF-A0A3B8L6D2-F1
#
_entry.id   AF-A0A3B8L6D2-F1
#
_cell.length_a   1.000
_cell.length_b   1.000
_cell.length_c   1.000
_cell.angle_alpha   90.00
_cell.angle_beta   90.00
_cell.angle_gamma   90.00
#
_symmetry.space_group_name_H-M   'P 1'
#
loop_
_entity.id
_entity.type
_entity.pdbx_description
1 polymer ?
#
loop_
_entity_poly.entity_id
_entity_poly.type
_entity_poly.pdbx_seq_one_letter_code
_entity_poly.pdbx_strand_id
1 'polypeptide(L)'
;SLNILDVCGLQNASFGNWGDTSDDAVTISNAADHIYRKFIFTGEQMTGAVFVGEANDLGMLTDVGMVKGIMQTQTELGAWKDFLKESPFDVRRAYIATGVAAKLAQTTLLGQKAQPRGYRFGGQTDQSAVDGSHAQLVSPKAAAMEKAAEVAEAMAAEAAAAGESAEA
;
A
#
# COMPACT_ATOMS: atom_id res chain seq x y z
N SER A 1 3.39 7.92 12.04
CA SER A 1 2.23 7.78 12.95
C SER A 1 1.00 7.39 12.13
N LEU A 2 0.05 6.65 12.73
CA LEU A 2 -1.24 6.27 12.15
C LEU A 2 -2.33 6.56 13.18
N ASN A 3 -3.41 7.19 12.76
CA ASN A 3 -4.62 7.39 13.56
C ASN A 3 -5.84 6.92 12.78
N ILE A 4 -6.73 6.16 13.42
CA ILE A 4 -8.03 5.75 12.86
C ILE A 4 -9.09 6.03 13.93
N LEU A 5 -10.14 6.76 13.55
CA LEU A 5 -11.24 7.11 14.46
C LEU A 5 -12.57 7.22 13.72
N ASP A 6 -13.64 6.85 14.40
CA ASP A 6 -15.00 6.90 13.89
C ASP A 6 -15.78 8.02 14.59
N VAL A 7 -16.34 8.95 13.83
CA VAL A 7 -17.10 10.10 14.33
C VAL A 7 -18.33 10.31 13.46
N CYS A 8 -19.50 10.38 14.07
CA CYS A 8 -20.78 10.67 13.38
C CYS A 8 -21.07 9.73 12.19
N GLY A 9 -20.64 8.47 12.24
CA GLY A 9 -20.82 7.50 11.15
C GLY A 9 -19.74 7.57 10.05
N LEU A 10 -18.80 8.51 10.14
CA LEU A 10 -17.64 8.61 9.27
C LEU A 10 -16.43 7.96 9.91
N GLN A 11 -15.72 7.16 9.13
CA GLN A 11 -14.40 6.69 9.49
C GLN A 11 -13.36 7.71 9.00
N ASN A 12 -12.31 7.89 9.78
CA ASN A 12 -11.23 8.81 9.46
C ASN A 12 -9.92 8.08 9.65
N ALA A 13 -9.00 8.18 8.68
CA ALA A 13 -7.65 7.64 8.78
C ALA A 13 -6.63 8.71 8.40
N SER A 14 -5.59 8.90 9.21
CA SER A 14 -4.49 9.82 8.91
C SER A 14 -3.12 9.21 9.16
N PHE A 15 -2.17 9.60 8.32
CA PHE A 15 -0.83 9.03 8.25
C PHE A 15 0.25 10.11 8.18
N GLY A 16 1.40 9.84 8.80
CA GLY A 16 2.63 10.64 8.66
C GLY A 16 2.43 12.11 9.00
N ASN A 17 2.97 13.01 8.16
CA ASN A 17 2.88 14.46 8.34
C ASN A 17 1.54 15.03 7.82
N TRP A 18 0.42 14.46 8.25
CA TRP A 18 -0.92 14.81 7.75
C TRP A 18 -1.32 16.27 8.00
N GLY A 19 -0.69 16.94 8.99
CA GLY A 19 -0.90 18.35 9.31
C GLY A 19 -0.09 19.32 8.45
N ASP A 20 0.73 18.82 7.52
CA ASP A 20 1.53 19.67 6.65
C ASP A 20 0.65 20.51 5.71
N THR A 21 1.02 21.78 5.60
CA THR A 21 0.39 22.77 4.73
C THR A 21 1.22 23.04 3.47
N SER A 22 2.21 22.20 3.17
CA SER A 22 2.99 22.26 1.93
C SER A 22 2.11 22.31 0.69
N ASP A 23 2.54 23.08 -0.30
CA ASP A 23 1.81 23.24 -1.56
C ASP A 23 1.82 21.96 -2.43
N ASP A 24 2.73 21.03 -2.16
CA ASP A 24 2.84 19.76 -2.90
C ASP A 24 1.88 18.69 -2.33
N ALA A 25 0.59 18.93 -2.53
CA ALA A 25 -0.48 18.05 -2.10
C ALA A 25 -1.60 17.95 -3.15
N VAL A 26 -2.29 16.81 -3.18
CA VAL A 26 -3.58 16.66 -3.86
C VAL A 26 -4.66 16.52 -2.81
N THR A 27 -5.78 17.23 -3.00
CA THR A 27 -6.94 17.14 -2.11
C THR A 27 -8.20 16.96 -2.93
N ILE A 28 -9.01 15.97 -2.56
CA ILE A 28 -10.39 15.80 -3.01
C ILE A 28 -11.29 16.03 -1.81
N SER A 29 -12.34 16.80 -2.04
CA SER A 29 -13.41 17.00 -1.07
C SER A 29 -14.74 16.95 -1.81
N ASN A 30 -15.59 16.01 -1.43
CA ASN A 30 -16.98 15.94 -1.83
C ASN A 30 -17.82 15.82 -0.56
N ALA A 31 -18.34 16.95 -0.11
CA ALA A 31 -19.14 17.01 1.10
C ALA A 31 -20.51 16.30 0.97
N ALA A 32 -21.06 16.20 -0.26
CA ALA A 32 -22.34 15.55 -0.49
C ALA A 32 -22.27 14.04 -0.25
N ASP A 33 -21.14 13.43 -0.64
CA ASP A 33 -20.89 11.99 -0.48
C ASP A 33 -19.97 11.69 0.71
N HIS A 34 -19.67 12.69 1.55
CA HIS A 34 -18.78 12.60 2.72
C HIS A 34 -17.34 12.11 2.41
N ILE A 35 -16.85 12.33 1.19
CA ILE A 35 -15.53 11.88 0.76
C ILE A 35 -14.52 13.01 0.97
N TYR A 36 -13.47 12.74 1.74
CA TYR A 36 -12.28 13.58 1.80
C TYR A 36 -11.04 12.73 1.64
N ARG A 37 -10.13 13.13 0.75
CA ARG A 37 -8.86 12.47 0.54
C ARG A 37 -7.77 13.51 0.31
N LYS A 38 -6.68 13.43 1.05
CA LYS A 38 -5.51 14.28 0.86
C LYS A 38 -4.25 13.43 0.82
N PHE A 39 -3.38 13.66 -0.16
CA PHE A 39 -2.01 13.14 -0.18
C PHE A 39 -1.03 14.30 -0.16
N ILE A 40 0.02 14.16 0.64
CA ILE A 40 1.06 15.17 0.85
C ILE A 40 2.39 14.54 0.43
N PHE A 41 3.14 15.26 -0.39
CA PHE A 41 4.41 14.81 -0.95
C PHE A 41 5.56 15.67 -0.47
N THR A 42 6.74 15.07 -0.42
CA THR A 42 8.01 15.76 -0.21
C THR A 42 9.03 15.16 -1.17
N GLY A 43 9.40 15.92 -2.20
CA GLY A 43 10.11 15.37 -3.36
C GLY A 43 9.29 14.27 -4.03
N GLU A 44 9.89 13.10 -4.23
CA GLU A 44 9.24 11.95 -4.89
C GLU A 44 8.52 11.00 -3.92
N GLN A 45 8.48 11.32 -2.63
CA GLN A 45 7.89 10.44 -1.61
C GLN A 45 6.59 11.01 -1.07
N MET A 46 5.63 10.13 -0.80
CA MET A 46 4.43 10.48 -0.03
C MET A 46 4.78 10.50 1.46
N THR A 47 4.53 11.62 2.13
CA THR A 47 4.90 11.85 3.54
C THR A 47 3.69 12.03 4.46
N GLY A 48 2.51 12.28 3.91
CA GLY A 48 1.28 12.39 4.66
C GLY A 48 0.06 11.99 3.85
N ALA A 49 -0.97 11.49 4.54
CA ALA A 49 -2.26 11.21 3.93
C ALA A 49 -3.41 11.36 4.92
N VAL A 50 -4.58 11.77 4.42
CA VAL A 50 -5.84 11.83 5.16
C VAL A 50 -6.94 11.20 4.32
N PHE A 51 -7.77 10.40 4.96
CA PHE A 51 -8.96 9.78 4.39
C PHE A 51 -10.15 10.02 5.32
N VAL A 52 -11.28 10.45 4.77
CA VAL A 52 -12.58 10.51 5.44
C VAL A 52 -13.63 9.99 4.47
N GLY A 53 -14.57 9.24 5.00
CA GLY A 53 -15.63 8.57 4.24
C GLY A 53 -16.53 7.78 5.18
N GLU A 54 -17.63 7.28 4.64
CA GLU A 54 -18.50 6.38 5.40
C GLU A 54 -17.73 5.10 5.77
N ALA A 55 -18.06 4.51 6.93
CA ALA A 55 -17.33 3.36 7.46
C ALA A 55 -17.32 2.15 6.49
N ASN A 56 -18.37 1.97 5.69
CA ASN A 56 -18.45 0.92 4.69
C ASN A 56 -17.67 1.21 3.41
N ASP A 57 -17.37 2.48 3.11
CA ASP A 57 -16.56 2.88 1.96
C ASP A 57 -15.07 2.80 2.31
N LEU A 58 -14.64 3.38 3.43
CA LEU A 58 -13.25 3.34 3.84
C LEU A 58 -12.79 1.96 4.28
N GLY A 59 -13.65 1.21 4.98
CA GLY A 59 -13.38 -0.16 5.43
C GLY A 59 -13.30 -1.18 4.29
N MET A 60 -13.87 -0.90 3.12
CA MET A 60 -13.76 -1.74 1.92
C MET A 60 -12.64 -1.30 0.96
N LEU A 61 -12.15 -0.07 1.08
CA LEU A 61 -11.06 0.44 0.23
C LEU A 61 -9.71 -0.10 0.70
N THR A 62 -9.13 -0.98 -0.11
CA THR A 62 -7.74 -1.46 -0.01
C THR A 62 -6.69 -0.34 0.02
N ASP A 63 -7.08 0.89 -0.34
CA ASP A 63 -6.21 2.06 -0.51
C ASP A 63 -5.53 2.47 0.79
N VAL A 64 -6.22 2.42 1.92
CA VAL A 64 -5.68 2.85 3.22
C VAL A 64 -4.42 2.03 3.57
N GLY A 65 -4.49 0.72 3.35
CA GLY A 65 -3.35 -0.19 3.54
C GLY A 65 -2.24 0.02 2.51
N MET A 66 -2.59 0.28 1.25
CA MET A 66 -1.61 0.53 0.19
C MET A 66 -0.86 1.85 0.39
N VAL A 67 -1.55 2.93 0.75
CA VAL A 67 -0.94 4.22 1.08
C VAL A 67 -0.04 4.12 2.31
N LYS A 68 -0.49 3.42 3.36
CA LYS A 68 0.37 3.09 4.50
C LYS A 68 1.63 2.37 4.03
N GLY A 69 1.49 1.40 3.12
CA GLY A 69 2.61 0.66 2.54
C GLY A 69 3.61 1.58 1.83
N ILE A 70 3.14 2.42 0.91
CA ILE A 70 3.96 3.39 0.15
C ILE A 70 4.78 4.28 1.11
N MET A 71 4.12 4.80 2.14
CA MET A 71 4.78 5.65 3.14
C MET A 71 5.78 4.87 4.00
N GLN A 72 5.42 3.66 4.43
CA GLN A 72 6.29 2.81 5.26
C GLN A 72 7.55 2.37 4.53
N THR A 73 7.48 2.12 3.23
CA THR A 73 8.63 1.76 2.39
C THR A 73 9.37 2.97 1.85
N GLN A 74 8.96 4.20 2.19
CA GLN A 74 9.57 5.45 1.72
C GLN A 74 9.81 5.43 0.20
N THR A 75 8.83 4.93 -0.53
CA THR A 75 9.01 4.61 -1.94
C THR A 75 9.02 5.88 -2.78
N GLU A 76 10.07 6.03 -3.60
CA GLU A 76 10.14 7.04 -4.64
C GLU A 76 9.12 6.71 -5.72
N LEU A 77 8.15 7.61 -5.91
CA LEU A 77 7.03 7.42 -6.80
C LEU A 77 7.36 7.81 -8.25
N GLY A 78 8.26 8.77 -8.47
CA GLY A 78 8.57 9.27 -9.82
C GLY A 78 7.29 9.73 -10.53
N ALA A 79 7.12 9.33 -11.79
CA ALA A 79 5.92 9.62 -12.58
C ALA A 79 4.59 9.19 -11.90
N TRP A 80 4.63 8.22 -10.98
CA TRP A 80 3.43 7.81 -10.24
C TRP A 80 2.94 8.86 -9.25
N LYS A 81 3.78 9.82 -8.86
CA LYS A 81 3.35 10.96 -8.04
C LYS A 81 2.34 11.80 -8.81
N ASP A 82 2.65 12.17 -10.04
CA ASP A 82 1.76 12.99 -10.87
C ASP A 82 0.50 12.21 -11.24
N PHE A 83 0.64 10.92 -11.57
CA PHE A 83 -0.52 10.05 -11.74
C PHE A 83 -1.44 10.03 -10.52
N LEU A 84 -0.89 9.96 -9.29
CA LEU A 84 -1.70 9.99 -8.06
C LEU A 84 -2.32 11.35 -7.78
N LYS A 85 -1.74 12.44 -8.29
CA LYS A 85 -2.37 13.77 -8.22
C LYS A 85 -3.56 13.88 -9.16
N GLU A 86 -3.48 13.26 -10.34
CA GLU A 86 -4.57 13.24 -11.33
C GLU A 86 -5.65 12.21 -11.00
N SER A 87 -5.24 11.02 -10.55
CA SER A 87 -6.08 9.84 -10.27
C SER A 87 -5.91 9.33 -8.83
N PRO A 88 -6.23 10.15 -7.81
CA PRO A 88 -6.00 9.85 -6.39
C PRO A 88 -6.81 8.67 -5.83
N PHE A 89 -7.81 8.16 -6.56
CA PHE A 89 -8.54 6.94 -6.21
C PHE A 89 -7.90 5.65 -6.75
N ASP A 90 -6.95 5.75 -7.69
CA ASP A 90 -6.27 4.58 -8.27
C ASP A 90 -4.90 4.35 -7.64
N VAL A 91 -4.88 4.20 -6.30
CA VAL A 91 -3.64 3.95 -5.55
C VAL A 91 -3.00 2.61 -5.94
N ARG A 92 -3.83 1.65 -6.38
CA ARG A 92 -3.39 0.29 -6.69
C ARG A 92 -2.30 0.25 -7.75
N ARG A 93 -2.44 1.03 -8.83
CA ARG A 93 -1.45 1.02 -9.92
C ARG A 93 -0.09 1.49 -9.44
N ALA A 94 -0.05 2.64 -8.78
CA ALA A 94 1.18 3.18 -8.20
C ALA A 94 1.80 2.20 -7.19
N TYR A 95 0.98 1.58 -6.33
CA TYR A 95 1.43 0.61 -5.33
C TYR A 95 2.08 -0.64 -5.96
N ILE A 96 1.47 -1.19 -7.02
CA ILE A 96 2.01 -2.35 -7.73
C ILE A 96 3.27 -1.94 -8.51
N ALA A 97 3.17 -0.91 -9.34
CA ALA A 97 4.24 -0.49 -10.25
C ALA A 97 5.54 -0.11 -9.51
N THR A 98 5.43 0.45 -8.31
CA THR A 98 6.60 0.84 -7.50
C THR A 98 7.13 -0.28 -6.60
N GLY A 99 6.59 -1.50 -6.74
CA GLY A 99 7.07 -2.72 -6.09
C GLY A 99 6.87 -2.73 -4.57
N VAL A 100 5.94 -1.93 -4.04
CA VAL A 100 5.77 -1.74 -2.59
C VAL A 100 5.44 -3.05 -1.89
N ALA A 101 4.57 -3.87 -2.49
CA ALA A 101 4.21 -5.18 -1.93
C ALA A 101 5.43 -6.10 -1.74
N ALA A 102 6.32 -6.14 -2.74
CA ALA A 102 7.52 -6.96 -2.70
C ALA A 102 8.50 -6.45 -1.63
N LYS A 103 8.71 -5.12 -1.55
CA LYS A 103 9.50 -4.49 -0.50
C LYS A 103 8.97 -4.85 0.89
N LEU A 104 7.66 -4.72 1.10
CA LEU A 104 7.02 -5.05 2.38
C LEU A 104 7.17 -6.53 2.75
N ALA A 105 7.09 -7.44 1.78
CA ALA A 105 7.25 -8.87 2.02
C ALA A 105 8.64 -9.24 2.56
N GLN A 106 9.65 -8.46 2.16
CA GLN A 106 11.03 -8.62 2.58
C GLN A 106 11.29 -7.95 3.94
N THR A 107 10.45 -6.99 4.35
CA THR A 107 10.58 -6.33 5.65
C THR A 107 10.06 -7.20 6.80
N THR A 108 10.90 -7.41 7.80
CA THR A 108 10.57 -8.10 9.04
C THR A 108 10.99 -7.23 10.22
N LEU A 109 10.14 -7.12 11.24
CA LEU A 109 10.46 -6.41 12.48
C LEU A 109 11.59 -7.09 13.26
N LEU A 110 11.86 -8.36 12.96
CA LEU A 110 12.86 -9.18 13.66
C LEU A 110 14.25 -9.10 13.00
N GLY A 111 14.39 -8.38 11.87
CA GLY A 111 15.61 -8.38 11.04
C GLY A 111 15.92 -9.73 10.37
N GLN A 112 15.23 -10.79 10.77
CA GLN A 112 15.31 -12.14 10.21
C GLN A 112 13.90 -12.73 10.08
N LYS A 113 13.77 -13.77 9.25
CA LYS A 113 12.48 -14.47 9.07
C LYS A 113 12.05 -15.07 10.40
N ALA A 114 10.80 -14.84 10.80
CA ALA A 114 10.24 -15.45 12.00
C ALA A 114 10.35 -16.98 11.87
N GLN A 115 11.03 -17.62 12.82
CA GLN A 115 11.10 -19.07 12.91
C GLN A 115 10.17 -19.57 14.01
N PRO A 116 9.62 -20.80 13.86
CA PRO A 116 8.87 -21.43 14.94
C PRO A 116 9.71 -21.45 16.21
N ARG A 117 9.11 -21.06 17.35
CA ARG A 117 9.80 -21.01 18.66
C ARG A 117 10.20 -22.38 19.22
N GLY A 118 10.04 -23.46 18.44
CA GLY A 118 10.33 -24.83 18.85
C GLY A 118 9.43 -25.37 19.97
N TYR A 119 8.48 -24.59 20.49
CA TYR A 119 7.55 -25.04 21.52
C TYR A 119 6.61 -26.08 20.93
N ARG A 120 6.73 -27.31 21.42
CA ARG A 120 5.90 -28.45 21.05
C ARG A 120 5.14 -28.91 22.28
N PHE A 121 3.82 -28.75 22.25
CA PHE A 121 2.98 -29.27 23.32
C PHE A 121 3.11 -30.80 23.36
N GLY A 122 3.56 -31.35 24.49
CA GLY A 122 3.75 -32.80 24.66
C GLY A 122 4.81 -33.44 23.77
N GLY A 123 5.76 -32.67 23.21
CA GLY A 123 6.82 -33.21 22.34
C GLY A 123 6.35 -33.70 20.97
N GLN A 124 5.09 -33.44 20.60
CA GLN A 124 4.53 -33.83 19.31
C GLN A 124 5.18 -33.04 18.16
N THR A 125 5.48 -33.73 17.05
CA THR A 125 5.91 -33.09 15.80
C THR A 125 4.69 -32.71 14.97
N ASP A 126 4.78 -31.61 14.21
CA ASP A 126 3.72 -31.22 13.26
C ASP A 126 3.44 -32.38 12.30
N GLN A 127 2.21 -32.88 12.33
CA GLN A 127 1.73 -33.95 11.43
C GLN A 127 1.02 -33.41 10.19
N SER A 128 0.80 -32.09 10.11
CA SER A 128 0.15 -31.47 8.97
C SER A 128 1.10 -31.49 7.77
N ALA A 129 1.08 -32.60 7.03
CA ALA A 129 1.53 -32.61 5.65
C ALA A 129 0.76 -31.51 4.92
N VAL A 130 1.47 -30.64 4.22
CA VAL A 130 0.83 -29.63 3.37
C VAL A 130 0.24 -30.37 2.19
N ASP A 131 -1.03 -30.76 2.29
CA ASP A 131 -1.77 -31.47 1.27
C ASP A 131 -3.10 -30.77 0.94
N GLY A 132 -3.77 -31.27 -0.10
CA GLY A 132 -5.11 -30.83 -0.49
C GLY A 132 -5.25 -29.30 -0.67
N SER A 133 -6.28 -28.74 -0.03
CA SER A 133 -6.61 -27.30 -0.08
C SER A 133 -5.61 -26.43 0.69
N HIS A 134 -4.94 -26.98 1.71
CA HIS A 134 -3.92 -26.24 2.46
C HIS A 134 -2.67 -25.98 1.61
N ALA A 135 -2.29 -26.92 0.74
CA ALA A 135 -1.23 -26.70 -0.24
C ALA A 135 -1.52 -25.50 -1.15
N GLN A 136 -2.77 -25.32 -1.58
CA GLN A 136 -3.19 -24.20 -2.42
C GLN A 136 -3.19 -22.85 -1.69
N LEU A 137 -3.18 -22.81 -0.36
CA LEU A 137 -3.13 -21.56 0.40
C LEU A 137 -1.69 -21.13 0.69
N VAL A 138 -0.78 -22.09 0.85
CA VAL A 138 0.61 -21.85 1.28
C VAL A 138 1.57 -21.73 0.10
N SER A 139 1.37 -22.49 -0.99
CA SER A 139 2.26 -22.49 -2.17
C SER A 139 2.14 -21.30 -3.14
N PRO A 140 0.98 -20.65 -3.37
CA PRO A 140 0.91 -19.62 -4.40
C PRO A 140 1.38 -18.24 -3.95
N LYS A 141 1.61 -18.01 -2.65
CA LYS A 141 1.92 -16.65 -2.17
C LYS A 141 3.29 -16.15 -2.65
N ALA A 142 4.28 -17.04 -2.76
CA ALA A 142 5.60 -16.70 -3.28
C ALA A 142 5.56 -16.44 -4.80
N ALA A 143 4.96 -17.34 -5.58
CA ALA A 143 4.83 -17.18 -7.03
C ALA A 143 3.95 -15.98 -7.42
N ALA A 144 2.90 -15.69 -6.64
CA ALA A 144 2.08 -14.50 -6.86
C ALA A 144 2.84 -13.19 -6.56
N MET A 145 3.76 -13.20 -5.59
CA MET A 145 4.62 -12.05 -5.32
C MET A 145 5.69 -11.85 -6.39
N GLU A 146 6.24 -12.93 -6.93
CA GLU A 146 7.17 -12.89 -8.07
C GLU A 146 6.49 -12.33 -9.32
N LYS A 147 5.31 -12.84 -9.67
CA LYS A 147 4.51 -12.32 -10.77
C LYS A 147 4.11 -10.85 -10.58
N ALA A 148 3.83 -10.44 -9.33
CA ALA A 148 3.55 -9.03 -9.04
C ALA A 148 4.78 -8.14 -9.22
N ALA A 149 5.99 -8.66 -8.95
CA ALA A 149 7.23 -7.94 -9.22
C ALA A 149 7.50 -7.83 -10.73
N GLU A 150 7.26 -8.88 -11.52
CA GLU A 150 7.36 -8.82 -12.99
C GLU A 150 6.39 -7.77 -13.60
N VAL A 151 5.14 -7.75 -13.13
CA VAL A 151 4.16 -6.73 -13.54
C VAL A 151 4.62 -5.34 -13.13
N ALA A 152 5.23 -5.20 -11.95
CA ALA A 152 5.77 -3.92 -11.49
C ALA A 152 6.89 -3.42 -12.43
N GLU A 153 7.82 -4.29 -12.82
CA GLU A 153 8.90 -3.96 -13.76
C GLU A 153 8.36 -3.54 -15.13
N ALA A 154 7.35 -4.26 -15.65
CA ALA A 154 6.71 -3.91 -16.91
C ALA A 154 6.01 -2.54 -16.85
N MET A 155 5.28 -2.25 -15.77
CA MET A 155 4.59 -0.97 -15.59
C MET A 155 5.56 0.19 -15.34
N ALA A 156 6.69 -0.06 -14.66
CA ALA A 156 7.72 0.94 -14.47
C ALA A 156 8.40 1.32 -15.80
N ALA A 157 8.64 0.33 -16.68
CA ALA A 157 9.16 0.56 -18.03
C ALA A 157 8.18 1.36 -18.90
N GLU A 158 6.87 1.08 -18.81
CA GLU A 158 5.84 1.83 -19.53
C GLU A 158 5.76 3.30 -19.04
N ALA A 159 5.84 3.53 -17.74
CA ALA A 159 5.84 4.88 -17.17
C ALA A 159 7.09 5.70 -17.59
N ALA A 160 8.26 5.05 -17.68
CA ALA A 160 9.48 5.68 -18.18
C ALA A 160 9.35 6.06 -19.68
N ALA A 161 8.77 5.18 -20.50
CA ALA A 161 8.54 5.43 -21.92
C ALA A 161 7.49 6.55 -22.16
N ALA A 162 6.46 6.63 -21.32
CA ALA A 162 5.44 7.68 -21.40
C ALA A 162 6.00 9.07 -21.05
N GLY A 163 6.94 9.14 -20.09
CA GLY A 163 7.65 10.38 -19.73
C GLY A 163 8.53 10.92 -20.86
N GLU A 164 9.23 10.05 -21.60
CA GLU A 164 10.06 10.44 -22.75
C GLU A 164 9.24 10.98 -23.94
N SER A 165 8.02 10.49 -24.14
CA SER A 165 7.12 10.96 -25.21
C SER A 165 6.38 12.27 -24.91
N ALA A 166 6.41 12.76 -23.67
CA ALA A 166 5.82 14.05 -23.31
C ALA A 166 6.83 15.22 -23.43
N GLU A 167 8.12 14.92 -23.65
CA GLU A 167 9.21 15.90 -23.74
C GLU A 167 9.74 16.09 -25.18
N ALA A 168 9.10 15.47 -26.18
CA ALA A 168 9.41 15.58 -27.62
C ALA A 168 8.31 16.31 -28.41
#